data_AF-A0A1G5FYY8-F1
#
_entry.id   AF-A0A1G5FYY8-F1
#
_cell.length_a   1.000
_cell.length_b   1.000
_cell.length_c   1.000
_cell.angle_alpha   90.00
_cell.angle_beta   90.00
_cell.angle_gamma   90.00
#
_symmetry.space_group_name_H-M   'P 1'
#
loop_
_entity.id
_entity.type
_entity.pdbx_description
1 polymer ?
#
loop_
_entity_poly.entity_id
_entity_poly.type
_entity_poly.pdbx_seq_one_letter_code
_entity_poly.pdbx_strand_id
1 'polypeptide(L)'
;MNEELYNAVFGYGENKVDPFELCAVDFDRIIGDMKLVGYEINSLNIVQQIMLEQCDNLLKTKNKIIELVMDMDNQDDFCREKYGLSFKDIMALDPQHDIEWDIKSGKVIYFLSHEAMHKEEAYFTLFKKSMDAFTAKTGFQYMSL
;
A
#
# COMPACT_ATOMS: atom_id res chain seq x y z
N MET A 1 25.70 0.42 4.25
CA MET A 1 25.43 0.93 2.89
C MET A 1 26.57 1.88 2.47
N ASN A 2 27.02 1.88 1.21
CA ASN A 2 28.01 2.85 0.73
C ASN A 2 27.33 4.18 0.32
N GLU A 3 28.11 5.24 0.15
CA GLU A 3 27.58 6.59 -0.12
C GLU A 3 26.83 6.69 -1.46
N GLU A 4 27.26 5.95 -2.48
CA GLU A 4 26.57 5.87 -3.77
C GLU A 4 25.17 5.25 -3.64
N LEU A 5 25.06 4.12 -2.94
CA LEU A 5 23.78 3.46 -2.71
C LEU A 5 22.88 4.29 -1.79
N TYR A 6 23.46 4.99 -0.80
CA TYR A 6 22.72 5.94 0.02
C TYR A 6 22.11 7.05 -0.86
N ASN A 7 22.92 7.67 -1.71
CA ASN A 7 22.44 8.73 -2.60
C ASN A 7 21.40 8.23 -3.62
N ALA A 8 21.52 7.00 -4.12
CA ALA A 8 20.55 6.42 -5.05
C ALA A 8 19.19 6.13 -4.39
N VAL A 9 19.19 5.72 -3.12
CA VAL A 9 17.97 5.38 -2.37
C VAL A 9 17.34 6.62 -1.74
N PHE A 10 18.14 7.46 -1.09
CA PHE A 10 17.68 8.56 -0.24
C PHE A 10 17.86 9.94 -0.89
N GLY A 11 18.36 10.01 -2.12
CA GLY A 11 18.50 11.28 -2.86
C GLY A 11 17.52 11.38 -4.02
N TYR A 12 16.32 11.92 -3.77
CA TYR A 12 15.29 12.09 -4.80
C TYR A 12 15.23 13.52 -5.37
N GLY A 13 15.15 13.63 -6.69
CA GLY A 13 15.04 14.89 -7.43
C GLY A 13 16.31 15.74 -7.44
N GLU A 14 16.25 16.91 -8.08
CA GLU A 14 17.41 17.82 -8.23
C GLU A 14 17.95 18.32 -6.89
N ASN A 15 17.09 18.43 -5.88
CA ASN A 15 17.43 18.89 -4.54
C ASN A 15 17.86 17.75 -3.58
N LYS A 16 17.92 16.50 -4.05
CA LYS A 16 18.28 15.31 -3.25
C LYS A 16 17.54 15.22 -1.91
N VAL A 17 16.22 15.33 -1.96
CA VAL A 17 15.40 15.19 -0.75
C VAL A 17 15.25 13.72 -0.42
N ASP A 18 15.30 13.39 0.87
CA ASP A 18 15.06 12.04 1.37
C ASP A 18 13.54 11.77 1.49
N PRO A 19 12.94 10.92 0.63
CA PRO A 19 11.53 10.60 0.71
C PRO A 19 11.18 9.66 1.87
N PHE A 20 12.19 9.14 2.56
CA PHE A 20 12.09 8.10 3.58
C PHE A 20 12.51 8.56 4.97
N GLU A 21 12.71 9.87 5.19
CA GLU A 21 13.17 10.44 6.46
C GLU A 21 12.38 9.94 7.69
N LEU A 22 11.08 9.68 7.50
CA LEU A 22 10.15 9.22 8.55
C LEU A 22 9.81 7.72 8.45
N CYS A 23 10.46 6.98 7.55
CA CYS A 23 10.12 5.61 7.21
C CYS A 23 10.83 4.60 8.12
N ALA A 24 10.06 3.93 8.97
CA ALA A 24 10.54 2.87 9.85
C ALA A 24 10.34 1.48 9.19
N VAL A 25 11.10 1.21 8.13
CA VAL A 25 11.14 -0.09 7.44
C VAL A 25 12.54 -0.69 7.43
N ASP A 26 12.61 -2.00 7.23
CA ASP A 26 13.88 -2.72 7.07
C ASP A 26 14.41 -2.54 5.64
N PHE A 27 15.14 -1.45 5.42
CA PHE A 27 15.75 -1.14 4.12
C PHE A 27 16.78 -2.20 3.69
N ASP A 28 17.50 -2.82 4.62
CA ASP A 28 18.50 -3.83 4.29
C ASP A 28 17.83 -5.09 3.72
N ARG A 29 16.70 -5.51 4.29
CA ARG A 29 15.87 -6.58 3.72
C ARG A 29 15.35 -6.21 2.35
N ILE A 30 14.73 -5.04 2.20
CA ILE A 30 14.13 -4.59 0.93
C ILE A 30 15.19 -4.53 -0.17
N ILE A 31 16.33 -3.90 0.10
CA ILE A 31 17.45 -3.82 -0.83
C ILE A 31 18.01 -5.21 -1.14
N GLY A 32 18.07 -6.11 -0.16
CA GLY A 32 18.47 -7.51 -0.34
C GLY A 32 17.55 -8.24 -1.32
N ASP A 33 16.24 -8.15 -1.11
CA ASP A 33 15.22 -8.76 -1.96
C ASP A 33 15.30 -8.21 -3.39
N MET A 34 15.45 -6.90 -3.55
CA MET A 34 15.61 -6.26 -4.86
C MET A 34 16.87 -6.71 -5.61
N LYS A 35 18.00 -6.87 -4.91
CA LYS A 35 19.24 -7.39 -5.51
C LYS A 35 19.10 -8.81 -6.01
N LEU A 36 18.37 -9.66 -5.29
CA LEU A 36 18.15 -11.06 -5.68
C LEU A 36 17.34 -11.16 -6.97
N VAL A 37 16.38 -10.26 -7.18
CA VAL A 37 15.53 -10.22 -8.38
C VAL A 37 16.17 -9.43 -9.52
N GLY A 38 17.25 -8.69 -9.26
CA GLY A 38 17.97 -7.90 -10.25
C GLY A 38 17.32 -6.54 -10.55
N TYR A 39 16.53 -6.00 -9.63
CA TYR A 39 15.97 -4.65 -9.78
C TYR A 39 17.03 -3.57 -9.57
N GLU A 40 16.90 -2.49 -10.33
CA GLU A 40 17.68 -1.28 -10.09
C GLU A 40 17.32 -0.70 -8.71
N ILE A 41 18.33 -0.33 -7.93
CA ILE A 41 18.10 0.21 -6.58
C ILE A 41 18.07 1.73 -6.66
N ASN A 42 16.87 2.29 -6.62
CA ASN A 42 16.62 3.73 -6.57
C ASN A 42 15.36 4.01 -5.71
N SER A 43 15.13 5.28 -5.33
CA SER A 43 14.00 5.65 -4.48
C SER A 43 12.65 5.19 -5.05
N LEU A 44 12.48 5.26 -6.37
CA LEU A 44 11.23 4.88 -7.05
C LEU A 44 10.94 3.39 -6.87
N ASN A 45 11.93 2.53 -7.13
CA ASN A 45 11.76 1.09 -6.98
C ASN A 45 11.63 0.65 -5.51
N ILE A 46 12.24 1.40 -4.58
CA ILE A 46 12.05 1.17 -3.14
C ILE A 46 10.62 1.48 -2.73
N VAL A 47 10.04 2.61 -3.18
CA VAL A 47 8.63 2.91 -2.95
C VAL A 47 7.73 1.84 -3.56
N GLN A 48 7.99 1.46 -4.82
CA GLN A 48 7.23 0.40 -5.49
C GLN A 48 7.21 -0.88 -4.66
N GLN A 49 8.37 -1.31 -4.14
CA GLN A 49 8.46 -2.53 -3.34
C GLN A 49 7.67 -2.42 -2.03
N ILE A 50 7.76 -1.29 -1.33
CA ILE A 50 7.00 -1.03 -0.10
C ILE A 50 5.48 -1.04 -0.38
N MET A 51 5.05 -0.40 -1.47
CA MET A 51 3.64 -0.34 -1.86
C MET A 51 3.11 -1.70 -2.29
N LEU A 52 3.88 -2.50 -3.04
CA LEU A 52 3.52 -3.87 -3.40
C LEU A 52 3.30 -4.75 -2.15
N GLU A 53 4.22 -4.68 -1.18
CA GLU A 53 4.07 -5.40 0.09
C GLU A 53 2.79 -4.97 0.84
N GLN A 54 2.44 -3.68 0.80
CA GLN A 54 1.23 -3.18 1.41
C GLN A 54 -0.03 -3.67 0.68
N CYS A 55 -0.07 -3.60 -0.66
CA CYS A 55 -1.19 -4.11 -1.45
C CYS A 55 -1.41 -5.60 -1.22
N ASP A 56 -0.34 -6.40 -1.12
CA ASP A 56 -0.41 -7.82 -0.79
C ASP A 56 -1.00 -8.07 0.62
N ASN A 57 -0.65 -7.22 1.60
CA ASN A 57 -1.23 -7.33 2.95
C ASN A 57 -2.74 -7.03 2.96
N LEU A 58 -3.18 -6.04 2.18
CA LEU A 58 -4.59 -5.71 2.02
C LEU A 58 -5.33 -6.86 1.32
N LEU A 59 -4.76 -7.40 0.25
CA LEU A 59 -5.32 -8.52 -0.50
C LEU A 59 -5.44 -9.78 0.36
N LYS A 60 -4.42 -10.11 1.17
CA LYS A 60 -4.47 -11.22 2.14
C LYS A 60 -5.59 -11.02 3.16
N THR A 61 -5.81 -9.79 3.61
CA THR A 61 -6.90 -9.48 4.55
C THR A 61 -8.27 -9.69 3.90
N LYS A 62 -8.45 -9.17 2.69
CA LYS A 62 -9.65 -9.39 1.87
C LYS A 62 -9.92 -10.89 1.66
N ASN A 63 -8.91 -11.63 1.20
CA ASN A 63 -9.09 -13.04 0.84
C ASN A 63 -9.47 -13.91 2.03
N LYS A 64 -8.93 -13.65 3.22
CA LYS A 64 -9.36 -14.33 4.45
C LYS A 64 -10.84 -14.10 4.77
N ILE A 65 -11.36 -12.91 4.48
CA ILE A 65 -12.78 -12.61 4.67
C ILE A 65 -13.61 -13.37 3.64
N ILE A 66 -13.17 -13.38 2.38
CA ILE A 66 -13.86 -14.12 1.31
C ILE A 66 -13.91 -15.61 1.63
N GLU A 67 -12.78 -16.21 1.98
CA GLU A 67 -12.68 -17.63 2.37
C GLU A 67 -13.59 -17.97 3.56
N LEU A 68 -13.72 -17.06 4.53
CA LEU A 68 -14.61 -17.27 5.68
C LEU A 68 -16.10 -17.31 5.27
N VAL A 69 -16.47 -16.56 4.23
CA VAL A 69 -17.87 -16.26 3.93
C VAL A 69 -18.38 -17.02 2.69
N MET A 70 -17.48 -17.53 1.83
CA MET A 70 -17.84 -18.07 0.52
C MET A 70 -18.80 -19.27 0.54
N ASP A 71 -18.88 -20.00 1.64
CA ASP A 71 -19.78 -21.16 1.79
C ASP A 71 -21.03 -20.86 2.64
N MET A 72 -21.25 -19.61 3.04
CA MET A 72 -22.44 -19.20 3.78
C MET A 72 -23.61 -18.89 2.84
N ASP A 73 -24.84 -19.24 3.22
CA ASP A 73 -26.04 -18.91 2.44
C ASP A 73 -26.42 -17.42 2.52
N ASN A 74 -26.04 -16.74 3.62
CA ASN A 74 -26.39 -15.35 3.92
C ASN A 74 -25.17 -14.41 3.94
N GLN A 75 -24.28 -14.58 2.96
CA GLN A 75 -22.99 -13.87 2.85
C GLN A 75 -23.09 -12.37 3.03
N ASP A 76 -24.06 -11.75 2.35
CA ASP A 76 -24.23 -10.30 2.32
C ASP A 76 -24.65 -9.76 3.69
N ASP A 77 -25.62 -10.41 4.35
CA ASP A 77 -26.09 -9.99 5.67
C ASP A 77 -24.98 -10.12 6.71
N PHE A 78 -24.27 -11.25 6.70
CA PHE A 78 -23.12 -11.47 7.59
C PHE A 78 -22.03 -10.41 7.38
N CYS A 79 -21.68 -10.10 6.14
CA CYS A 79 -20.67 -9.09 5.83
C CYS A 79 -21.11 -7.69 6.26
N ARG A 80 -22.37 -7.32 6.05
CA ARG A 80 -22.91 -6.02 6.47
C ARG A 80 -22.87 -5.87 7.99
N GLU A 81 -23.28 -6.91 8.72
CA GLU A 81 -23.27 -6.88 10.19
C GLU A 81 -21.86 -6.84 10.77
N LYS A 82 -20.93 -7.63 10.20
CA LYS A 82 -19.59 -7.81 10.78
C LYS A 82 -18.57 -6.78 10.30
N TYR A 83 -18.65 -6.39 9.03
CA TYR A 83 -17.66 -5.53 8.36
C TYR A 83 -18.24 -4.22 7.86
N GLY A 84 -19.55 -4.00 7.96
CA GLY A 84 -20.20 -2.78 7.47
C GLY A 84 -20.32 -2.68 5.95
N LEU A 85 -19.96 -3.73 5.20
CA LEU A 85 -19.94 -3.76 3.73
C LEU A 85 -20.67 -5.00 3.22
N SER A 86 -21.23 -4.94 2.00
CA SER A 86 -21.74 -6.16 1.36
C SER A 86 -20.59 -7.08 0.94
N PHE A 87 -20.87 -8.37 0.76
CA PHE A 87 -19.89 -9.31 0.24
C PHE A 87 -19.42 -8.89 -1.16
N LYS A 88 -20.34 -8.39 -1.99
CA LYS A 88 -20.02 -7.84 -3.31
C LYS A 88 -19.05 -6.67 -3.25
N ASP A 89 -19.24 -5.73 -2.31
CA ASP A 89 -18.35 -4.57 -2.16
C ASP A 89 -16.95 -5.02 -1.74
N ILE A 90 -16.85 -5.95 -0.78
CA ILE A 90 -15.57 -6.53 -0.34
C ILE A 90 -14.87 -7.24 -1.50
N MET A 91 -15.61 -8.02 -2.30
CA MET A 91 -15.08 -8.71 -3.48
C MET A 91 -14.57 -7.74 -4.55
N ALA A 92 -15.18 -6.56 -4.69
CA ALA A 92 -14.83 -5.57 -5.72
C ALA A 92 -13.56 -4.76 -5.40
N LEU A 93 -13.05 -4.80 -4.16
CA LEU A 93 -11.81 -4.11 -3.77
C LEU A 93 -10.60 -4.83 -4.36
N ASP A 94 -9.81 -4.17 -5.18
CA ASP A 94 -8.59 -4.72 -5.78
C ASP A 94 -7.38 -3.82 -5.48
N PRO A 95 -6.73 -3.98 -4.31
CA PRO A 95 -5.66 -3.07 -3.89
C PRO A 95 -4.49 -2.98 -4.86
N GLN A 96 -4.26 -3.99 -5.71
CA GLN A 96 -3.16 -3.99 -6.67
C GLN A 96 -3.42 -3.05 -7.87
N HIS A 97 -4.70 -2.84 -8.22
CA HIS A 97 -5.10 -2.00 -9.36
C HIS A 97 -5.79 -0.70 -8.93
N ASP A 98 -6.37 -0.68 -7.73
CA ASP A 98 -7.08 0.47 -7.20
C ASP A 98 -6.15 1.48 -6.53
N ILE A 99 -4.95 1.08 -6.04
CA ILE A 99 -4.04 1.98 -5.32
C ILE A 99 -2.88 2.40 -6.23
N GLU A 100 -2.71 3.70 -6.35
CA GLU A 100 -1.59 4.35 -7.03
C GLU A 100 -0.75 5.15 -6.03
N TRP A 101 0.46 5.53 -6.44
CA TRP A 101 1.38 6.29 -5.61
C TRP A 101 2.29 7.19 -6.45
N ASP A 102 2.84 8.22 -5.82
CA ASP A 102 3.77 9.16 -6.44
C ASP A 102 4.74 9.74 -5.40
N ILE A 103 5.90 10.25 -5.84
CA ILE A 103 6.85 10.97 -4.99
C ILE A 103 6.77 12.46 -5.34
N LYS A 104 6.06 13.23 -4.51
CA LYS A 104 5.90 14.69 -4.69
C LYS A 104 6.67 15.46 -3.65
N SER A 105 7.55 16.35 -4.09
CA SER A 105 8.34 17.24 -3.23
C SER A 105 9.09 16.49 -2.11
N GLY A 106 9.62 15.31 -2.41
CA GLY A 106 10.31 14.47 -1.43
C GLY A 106 9.40 13.81 -0.41
N LYS A 107 8.10 13.65 -0.71
CA LYS A 107 7.17 12.86 0.08
C LYS A 107 6.49 11.84 -0.79
N VAL A 108 6.34 10.63 -0.27
CA VAL A 108 5.56 9.60 -0.92
C VAL A 108 4.08 9.81 -0.59
N ILE A 109 3.27 9.95 -1.62
CA ILE A 109 1.82 9.98 -1.52
C ILE A 109 1.23 8.72 -2.15
N TYR A 110 0.10 8.26 -1.64
CA TYR A 110 -0.67 7.19 -2.25
C TYR A 110 -2.15 7.54 -2.24
N PHE A 111 -2.87 7.09 -3.25
CA PHE A 111 -4.24 7.49 -3.53
C PHE A 111 -4.97 6.38 -4.27
N LEU A 112 -6.29 6.48 -4.36
CA LEU A 112 -7.06 5.57 -5.21
C LEU A 112 -7.00 6.06 -6.65
N SER A 113 -6.81 5.15 -7.60
CA SER A 113 -6.89 5.43 -9.03
C SER A 113 -8.23 6.06 -9.37
N HIS A 114 -8.28 6.83 -10.45
CA HIS A 114 -9.49 7.56 -10.85
C HIS A 114 -10.71 6.64 -10.97
N GLU A 115 -10.49 5.41 -11.47
CA GLU A 115 -11.53 4.41 -11.63
C GLU A 115 -11.99 3.81 -10.29
N ALA A 116 -11.14 3.82 -9.27
CA ALA A 116 -11.41 3.25 -7.95
C ALA A 116 -11.91 4.27 -6.91
N MET A 117 -11.94 5.58 -7.23
CA MET A 117 -12.36 6.63 -6.29
C MET A 117 -13.73 6.37 -5.64
N HIS A 118 -14.68 5.82 -6.41
CA HIS A 118 -16.02 5.47 -5.91
C HIS A 118 -16.02 4.36 -4.84
N LYS A 119 -14.89 3.66 -4.64
CA LYS A 119 -14.70 2.61 -3.64
C LYS A 119 -14.04 3.13 -2.35
N GLU A 120 -13.71 4.42 -2.26
CA GLU A 120 -12.94 4.99 -1.14
C GLU A 120 -13.56 4.68 0.22
N GLU A 121 -14.87 4.88 0.37
CA GLU A 121 -15.59 4.57 1.61
C GLU A 121 -15.45 3.09 2.00
N ALA A 122 -15.51 2.18 1.03
CA ALA A 122 -15.33 0.75 1.28
C ALA A 122 -13.88 0.40 1.67
N TYR A 123 -12.90 1.03 1.05
CA TYR A 123 -11.49 0.91 1.44
C TYR A 123 -11.28 1.33 2.89
N PHE A 124 -11.80 2.49 3.29
CA PHE A 124 -11.63 2.97 4.65
C PHE A 124 -12.49 2.22 5.66
N THR A 125 -13.64 1.68 5.26
CA THR A 125 -14.42 0.82 6.15
C THR A 125 -13.66 -0.47 6.47
N LEU A 126 -13.05 -1.10 5.45
CA LEU A 126 -12.42 -2.41 5.61
C LEU A 126 -10.97 -2.34 6.10
N PHE A 127 -10.20 -1.39 5.59
CA PHE A 127 -8.74 -1.38 5.71
C PHE A 127 -8.18 -0.21 6.52
N LYS A 128 -9.01 0.70 7.04
CA LYS A 128 -8.53 1.92 7.73
C LYS A 128 -7.44 1.64 8.77
N LYS A 129 -7.63 0.65 9.64
CA LYS A 129 -6.62 0.31 10.65
C LYS A 129 -5.28 -0.11 10.02
N SER A 130 -5.31 -0.85 8.92
CA SER A 130 -4.11 -1.28 8.18
C SER A 130 -3.44 -0.09 7.50
N MET A 131 -4.22 0.77 6.85
CA MET A 131 -3.71 1.98 6.16
C MET A 131 -3.15 3.01 7.14
N ASP A 132 -3.81 3.22 8.29
CA ASP A 132 -3.34 4.12 9.34
C ASP A 132 -2.01 3.60 9.94
N ALA A 133 -1.90 2.28 10.18
CA ALA A 133 -0.66 1.67 10.64
C ALA A 133 0.46 1.75 9.61
N PHE A 134 0.13 1.59 8.32
CA PHE A 134 1.07 1.76 7.22
C PHE A 134 1.60 3.20 7.17
N THR A 135 0.70 4.19 7.15
CA THR A 135 1.03 5.63 7.18
C THR A 135 1.93 5.96 8.38
N ALA A 136 1.59 5.47 9.57
CA ALA A 136 2.39 5.71 10.78
C ALA A 136 3.78 5.06 10.71
N LYS A 137 3.90 3.91 10.03
CA LYS A 137 5.17 3.18 9.88
C LYS A 137 6.06 3.81 8.81
N THR A 138 5.51 4.20 7.67
CA THR A 138 6.30 4.63 6.51
C THR A 138 6.43 6.14 6.37
N GLY A 139 5.54 6.90 7.04
CA GLY A 139 5.40 8.34 6.82
C GLY A 139 4.74 8.69 5.48
N PHE A 140 4.30 7.70 4.69
CA PHE A 140 3.63 7.92 3.41
C PHE A 140 2.24 8.52 3.67
N GLN A 141 1.79 9.40 2.80
CA GLN A 141 0.54 10.13 3.02
C GLN A 141 -0.55 9.66 2.07
N TYR A 142 -1.70 9.28 2.63
CA TYR A 142 -2.89 9.09 1.81
C TYR A 142 -3.43 10.45 1.34
N MET A 143 -3.76 10.55 0.05
CA MET A 143 -4.46 11.69 -0.51
C MET A 143 -5.76 11.24 -1.17
N SER A 144 -6.86 11.88 -0.75
CA SER A 144 -8.14 11.82 -1.48
C SER A 144 -8.07 12.80 -2.66
N LEU A 145 -8.45 12.35 -3.85
CA LEU A 145 -8.39 13.13 -5.10
C LEU A 145 -9.74 13.76 -5.47
#